data_AF-A0A6L8Q6F9-F1
#
_entry.id   AF-A0A6L8Q6F9-F1
#
_cell.length_a   1.000
_cell.length_b   1.000
_cell.length_c   1.000
_cell.angle_alpha   90.00
_cell.angle_beta   90.00
_cell.angle_gamma   90.00
#
_symmetry.space_group_name_H-M   'P 1'
#
loop_
_entity.id
_entity.type
_entity.pdbx_description
1 polymer ?
#
loop_
_entity_poly.entity_id
_entity_poly.type
_entity_poly.pdbx_seq_one_letter_code
_entity_poly.pdbx_strand_id
1 'polypeptide(L)'
;MELKIKAPFEPLDLVIGDQALTCRINVTPDGLLNIGEACSKAEQKIKALQKLYDDAQQSKNVAKMKKVNTQIADVIEPAIKAGIGEDGYDAILAACGAGGPVTKADCNIVMVKVFGAIHSTVNERMEESLNEQAAHYLAEVEDAQPEPDPED
;
A
#
# COMPACT_ATOMS: atom_id res chain seq x y z
N MET A 1 25.56 -9.81 -20.16
CA MET A 1 25.05 -9.08 -18.98
C MET A 1 23.53 -9.16 -19.05
N GLU A 2 22.88 -9.65 -17.99
CA GLU A 2 21.42 -9.69 -17.88
C GLU A 2 20.98 -8.54 -16.96
N LEU A 3 20.09 -7.69 -17.44
CA LEU A 3 19.55 -6.58 -16.67
C LEU A 3 18.17 -6.97 -16.16
N LYS A 4 18.00 -7.01 -14.83
CA LYS A 4 16.70 -7.28 -14.19
C LYS A 4 16.02 -5.95 -13.89
N ILE A 5 14.90 -5.68 -14.55
CA ILE A 5 14.12 -4.44 -14.40
C ILE A 5 12.78 -4.80 -13.76
N LYS A 6 12.41 -4.08 -12.70
CA LYS A 6 11.09 -4.26 -12.08
C LYS A 6 9.99 -3.61 -12.92
N ALA A 7 8.83 -4.27 -12.99
CA ALA A 7 7.69 -3.75 -13.73
C ALA A 7 7.07 -2.52 -13.03
N PRO A 8 6.47 -1.57 -13.79
CA PRO A 8 5.73 -0.42 -13.26
C PRO A 8 4.38 -0.79 -12.63
N PHE A 9 3.92 -2.01 -12.84
CA PHE A 9 2.72 -2.57 -12.22
C PHE A 9 3.08 -3.90 -11.57
N GLU A 10 3.02 -3.95 -10.25
CA GLU A 10 3.42 -5.13 -9.48
C GLU A 10 2.20 -6.03 -9.21
N PRO A 11 2.25 -7.35 -9.47
CA PRO A 11 1.11 -8.21 -9.20
C PRO A 11 0.83 -8.30 -7.70
N LEU A 12 -0.45 -8.24 -7.34
CA LEU A 12 -0.97 -8.53 -6.01
C LEU A 12 -1.92 -9.72 -6.12
N ASP A 13 -1.39 -10.91 -5.86
CA ASP A 13 -2.15 -12.16 -5.87
C ASP A 13 -2.86 -12.36 -4.53
N LEU A 14 -4.16 -12.57 -4.57
CA LEU A 14 -5.03 -12.69 -3.40
C LEU A 14 -5.85 -13.98 -3.50
N VAL A 15 -5.98 -14.67 -2.37
CA VAL A 15 -6.88 -15.82 -2.22
C VAL A 15 -7.87 -15.49 -1.11
N ILE A 16 -9.15 -15.38 -1.47
CA ILE A 16 -10.25 -15.07 -0.57
C ILE A 16 -11.22 -16.24 -0.63
N GLY A 17 -11.21 -17.08 0.42
CA GLY A 17 -11.96 -18.33 0.39
C GLY A 17 -11.43 -19.26 -0.72
N ASP A 18 -12.31 -19.65 -1.63
CA ASP A 18 -12.03 -20.45 -2.82
C ASP A 18 -11.75 -19.61 -4.09
N GLN A 19 -11.80 -18.28 -3.98
CA GLN A 19 -11.59 -17.38 -5.10
C GLN A 19 -10.14 -16.86 -5.14
N ALA A 20 -9.45 -17.14 -6.24
CA ALA A 20 -8.15 -16.55 -6.56
C ALA A 20 -8.35 -15.34 -7.49
N LEU A 21 -7.68 -14.24 -7.19
CA LEU A 21 -7.71 -13.02 -7.98
C LEU A 21 -6.33 -12.36 -8.01
N THR A 22 -6.00 -11.71 -9.12
CA THR A 22 -4.76 -10.97 -9.29
C THR A 22 -5.10 -9.52 -9.57
N CYS A 23 -4.74 -8.64 -8.64
CA CYS A 23 -4.73 -7.19 -8.83
C CYS A 23 -3.34 -6.74 -9.27
N ARG A 24 -3.19 -5.46 -9.62
CA ARG A 24 -1.88 -4.87 -9.95
C ARG A 24 -1.70 -3.55 -9.23
N ILE A 25 -0.64 -3.43 -8.45
CA ILE A 25 -0.27 -2.22 -7.72
C ILE A 25 0.45 -1.28 -8.69
N ASN A 26 -0.06 -0.05 -8.83
CA ASN A 26 0.55 0.99 -9.66
C ASN A 26 1.81 1.57 -8.98
N VAL A 27 2.98 1.04 -9.30
CA VAL A 27 4.28 1.48 -8.77
C VAL A 27 5.04 2.38 -9.75
N THR A 28 4.33 3.04 -10.68
CA THR A 28 4.89 4.14 -11.47
C THR A 28 5.30 5.30 -10.56
N PRO A 29 6.17 6.24 -10.99
CA PRO A 29 6.57 7.39 -10.17
C PRO A 29 5.37 8.18 -9.60
N ASP A 30 4.40 8.53 -10.45
CA ASP A 30 3.17 9.21 -10.00
C ASP A 30 2.30 8.30 -9.13
N GLY A 31 2.25 7.00 -9.44
CA GLY A 31 1.58 5.99 -8.63
C GLY A 31 2.12 5.96 -7.20
N LEU A 32 3.44 5.85 -7.04
CA LEU A 32 4.10 5.82 -5.74
C LEU A 32 3.79 7.08 -4.92
N LEU A 33 3.85 8.27 -5.53
CA LEU A 33 3.52 9.53 -4.85
C LEU A 33 2.06 9.56 -4.38
N ASN A 34 1.12 9.25 -5.28
CA ASN A 34 -0.30 9.28 -4.98
C ASN A 34 -0.70 8.23 -3.93
N ILE A 35 -0.18 7.01 -4.06
CA ILE A 35 -0.45 5.94 -3.11
C ILE A 35 0.21 6.24 -1.78
N GLY A 36 1.47 6.71 -1.76
CA GLY A 36 2.18 7.07 -0.54
C GLY A 36 1.46 8.14 0.27
N GLU A 37 0.96 9.19 -0.40
CA GLU A 37 0.14 10.22 0.25
C GLU A 37 -1.17 9.65 0.81
N ALA A 38 -1.88 8.81 0.04
CA ALA A 38 -3.12 8.20 0.47
C ALA A 38 -2.92 7.23 1.64
N CYS A 39 -1.87 6.39 1.59
CA CYS A 39 -1.48 5.47 2.65
C CYS A 39 -1.09 6.21 3.93
N SER A 40 -0.29 7.27 3.84
CA SER A 40 0.10 8.09 4.99
C SER A 40 -1.13 8.71 5.68
N LYS A 41 -2.06 9.28 4.90
CA LYS A 41 -3.31 9.85 5.43
C LYS A 41 -4.19 8.77 6.08
N ALA A 42 -4.29 7.60 5.45
CA ALA A 42 -5.07 6.49 5.97
C ALA A 42 -4.47 5.95 7.27
N GLU A 43 -3.15 5.73 7.33
CA GLU A 43 -2.45 5.21 8.51
C GLU A 43 -2.65 6.11 9.73
N GLN A 44 -2.49 7.44 9.57
CA GLN A 44 -2.72 8.40 10.65
C GLN A 44 -4.14 8.31 11.21
N LYS A 45 -5.14 8.20 10.32
CA LYS A 45 -6.55 8.07 10.72
C LYS A 45 -6.85 6.72 11.35
N ILE A 46 -6.30 5.62 10.82
CA ILE A 46 -6.46 4.26 11.37
C ILE A 46 -5.89 4.21 12.78
N LYS A 47 -4.72 4.80 13.06
CA LYS A 47 -4.15 4.85 14.42
C LYS A 47 -5.11 5.52 15.41
N ALA A 48 -5.76 6.61 15.02
CA ALA A 48 -6.76 7.28 15.86
C ALA A 48 -8.02 6.43 16.04
N LEU A 49 -8.50 5.78 14.97
CA LEU A 49 -9.66 4.88 15.02
C LEU A 49 -9.40 3.62 15.84
N GLN A 50 -8.19 3.06 15.79
CA GLN A 50 -7.81 1.89 16.58
C GLN A 50 -7.92 2.18 18.07
N LYS A 51 -7.43 3.33 18.52
CA LYS A 51 -7.60 3.77 19.92
C LYS A 51 -9.09 3.84 20.31
N LEU A 52 -9.94 4.40 19.43
CA LEU A 52 -11.38 4.47 19.68
C LEU A 52 -12.06 3.10 19.70
N TYR A 53 -11.55 2.15 18.90
CA TYR A 53 -11.99 0.76 18.88
C TYR A 53 -11.62 0.07 20.19
N ASP A 54 -10.37 0.20 20.64
CA ASP A 54 -9.86 -0.41 21.87
C ASP A 54 -10.63 0.11 23.10
N ASP A 55 -10.88 1.43 23.18
CA ASP A 55 -11.70 2.03 24.24
C ASP A 55 -13.14 1.48 24.20
N ALA A 56 -13.72 1.32 23.00
CA ALA A 56 -15.05 0.75 22.82
C ALA A 56 -15.09 -0.73 23.23
N GLN A 57 -14.04 -1.49 22.95
CA GLN A 57 -13.91 -2.89 23.33
C GLN A 57 -13.78 -3.04 24.84
N GLN A 58 -12.95 -2.23 25.49
CA GLN A 58 -12.79 -2.21 26.95
C GLN A 58 -14.10 -1.88 27.67
N SER A 59 -14.86 -0.93 27.13
CA SER A 59 -16.19 -0.56 27.63
C SER A 59 -17.32 -1.48 27.15
N LYS A 60 -17.02 -2.56 26.41
CA LYS A 60 -17.98 -3.50 25.83
C LYS A 60 -19.07 -2.83 24.98
N ASN A 61 -18.77 -1.68 24.38
CA ASN A 61 -19.69 -0.90 23.56
C ASN A 61 -19.71 -1.39 22.11
N VAL A 62 -20.55 -2.39 21.83
CA VAL A 62 -20.69 -3.02 20.51
C VAL A 62 -21.13 -2.03 19.42
N ALA A 63 -22.03 -1.09 19.74
CA ALA A 63 -22.48 -0.10 18.77
C ALA A 63 -21.33 0.82 18.33
N LYS A 64 -20.49 1.26 19.27
CA LYS A 64 -19.32 2.07 18.98
C LYS A 64 -18.27 1.27 18.20
N MET A 65 -18.03 0.00 18.54
CA MET A 65 -17.12 -0.88 17.75
C MET A 65 -17.58 -1.00 16.29
N LYS A 66 -18.87 -1.25 16.05
CA LYS A 66 -19.43 -1.32 14.68
C LYS A 66 -19.26 0.00 13.91
N LYS A 67 -19.51 1.13 14.58
CA LYS A 67 -19.33 2.46 13.97
C LYS A 67 -17.87 2.70 13.58
N VAL A 68 -16.92 2.37 14.46
CA VAL A 68 -15.49 2.51 14.18
C VAL A 68 -15.08 1.59 13.04
N ASN A 69 -15.60 0.37 12.98
CA ASN A 69 -15.37 -0.55 11.85
C ASN A 69 -15.81 0.07 10.52
N THR A 70 -17.02 0.64 10.43
CA THR A 70 -17.45 1.35 9.21
C THR A 70 -16.50 2.50 8.86
N GLN A 71 -16.06 3.29 9.84
CA GLN A 71 -15.12 4.40 9.61
C GLN A 71 -13.75 3.92 9.09
N ILE A 72 -13.27 2.76 9.54
CA ILE A 72 -12.03 2.18 9.01
C ILE A 72 -12.17 1.88 7.52
N ALA A 73 -13.32 1.31 7.10
CA ALA A 73 -13.59 1.00 5.69
C ALA A 73 -13.49 2.25 4.81
N ASP A 74 -14.14 3.34 5.25
CA ASP A 74 -14.15 4.63 4.53
C ASP A 74 -12.74 5.25 4.44
N VAL A 75 -11.91 5.02 5.47
CA VAL A 75 -10.54 5.57 5.53
C VAL A 75 -9.56 4.84 4.61
N ILE A 76 -9.67 3.52 4.50
CA ILE A 76 -8.72 2.71 3.70
C ILE A 76 -9.09 2.63 2.22
N GLU A 77 -10.37 2.77 1.87
CA GLU A 77 -10.84 2.65 0.49
C GLU A 77 -10.08 3.54 -0.51
N PRO A 78 -9.86 4.85 -0.25
CA PRO A 78 -9.14 5.70 -1.19
C PRO A 78 -7.71 5.24 -1.46
N ALA A 79 -7.01 4.74 -0.43
CA ALA A 79 -5.64 4.26 -0.56
C ALA A 79 -5.57 2.94 -1.34
N ILE A 80 -6.53 2.03 -1.11
CA ILE A 80 -6.61 0.79 -1.88
C ILE A 80 -6.93 1.09 -3.35
N LYS A 81 -7.92 1.96 -3.62
CA LYS A 81 -8.27 2.37 -4.98
C LYS A 81 -7.13 3.09 -5.70
N ALA A 82 -6.36 3.92 -5.00
CA ALA A 82 -5.14 4.52 -5.56
C ALA A 82 -4.10 3.46 -5.93
N GLY A 83 -3.98 2.40 -5.12
CA GLY A 83 -3.02 1.31 -5.33
C GLY A 83 -3.36 0.41 -6.51
N ILE A 84 -4.59 -0.13 -6.53
CA ILE A 84 -4.98 -1.21 -7.45
C ILE A 84 -6.11 -0.84 -8.43
N GLY A 85 -6.54 0.42 -8.41
CA GLY A 85 -7.68 0.90 -9.20
C GLY A 85 -9.03 0.53 -8.61
N GLU A 86 -10.09 1.10 -9.20
CA GLU A 86 -11.48 0.84 -8.79
C GLU A 86 -11.90 -0.60 -9.12
N ASP A 87 -11.59 -1.08 -10.33
CA ASP A 87 -11.90 -2.45 -10.75
C ASP A 87 -11.28 -3.50 -9.82
N GLY A 88 -10.03 -3.28 -9.37
CA GLY A 88 -9.35 -4.17 -8.43
C GLY A 88 -10.01 -4.16 -7.05
N TYR A 89 -10.43 -2.99 -6.57
CA TYR A 89 -11.16 -2.87 -5.31
C TYR A 89 -12.52 -3.58 -5.36
N ASP A 90 -13.28 -3.37 -6.44
CA ASP A 90 -14.60 -3.98 -6.63
C ASP A 90 -14.52 -5.50 -6.80
N ALA A 91 -13.49 -6.01 -7.48
CA ALA A 91 -13.23 -7.44 -7.58
C ALA A 91 -12.98 -8.08 -6.21
N ILE A 92 -12.25 -7.41 -5.32
CA ILE A 92 -12.02 -7.87 -3.94
C ILE A 92 -13.33 -7.85 -3.15
N LEU A 93 -14.17 -6.81 -3.28
CA LEU A 93 -15.48 -6.76 -2.62
C LEU A 93 -16.39 -7.90 -3.09
N ALA A 94 -16.45 -8.14 -4.40
CA ALA A 94 -17.22 -9.24 -4.97
C ALA A 94 -16.73 -10.59 -4.44
N ALA A 95 -15.40 -10.77 -4.33
CA ALA A 95 -14.80 -11.98 -3.79
C ALA A 95 -15.08 -12.18 -2.29
N CYS A 96 -15.11 -11.10 -1.51
CA CYS A 96 -15.50 -11.18 -0.09
C CYS A 96 -16.96 -11.66 0.10
N GLY A 97 -17.83 -11.37 -0.86
CA GLY A 97 -19.24 -11.73 -0.81
C GLY A 97 -19.54 -13.19 -1.13
N ALA A 98 -18.68 -13.89 -1.89
CA ALA A 98 -18.92 -15.25 -2.39
C ALA A 98 -20.33 -15.43 -3.01
N GLY A 99 -20.85 -14.41 -3.69
CA GLY A 99 -22.21 -14.38 -4.27
C GLY A 99 -23.32 -13.91 -3.33
N GLY A 100 -23.03 -13.60 -2.07
CA GLY A 100 -23.93 -12.97 -1.10
C GLY A 100 -23.71 -11.46 -0.94
N PRO A 101 -24.71 -10.72 -0.41
CA PRO A 101 -24.55 -9.30 -0.12
C PRO A 101 -23.58 -9.09 1.06
N VAL A 102 -22.58 -8.23 0.85
CA VAL A 102 -21.63 -7.80 1.89
C VAL A 102 -21.52 -6.29 1.90
N THR A 103 -21.34 -5.72 3.10
CA THR A 103 -20.97 -4.31 3.23
C THR A 103 -19.45 -4.16 3.20
N LYS A 104 -18.96 -2.96 2.82
CA LYS A 104 -17.53 -2.64 2.89
C LYS A 104 -16.94 -2.93 4.29
N ALA A 105 -17.72 -2.64 5.33
CA ALA A 105 -17.33 -2.87 6.71
C ALA A 105 -17.19 -4.37 7.06
N ASP A 106 -18.00 -5.24 6.46
CA ASP A 106 -17.86 -6.70 6.63
C ASP A 106 -16.56 -7.20 6.00
N CYS A 107 -16.11 -6.56 4.92
CA CYS A 107 -14.89 -6.89 4.20
C CYS A 107 -13.61 -6.34 4.84
N ASN A 108 -13.69 -5.56 5.93
CA ASN A 108 -12.52 -4.88 6.52
C ASN A 108 -11.37 -5.82 6.90
N ILE A 109 -11.68 -7.05 7.35
CA ILE A 109 -10.65 -8.04 7.69
C ILE A 109 -9.76 -8.34 6.46
N VAL A 110 -10.34 -8.34 5.26
CA VAL A 110 -9.62 -8.49 4.00
C VAL A 110 -9.01 -7.16 3.56
N MET A 111 -9.81 -6.09 3.54
CA MET A 111 -9.37 -4.79 3.00
C MET A 111 -8.20 -4.18 3.79
N VAL A 112 -8.13 -4.37 5.10
CA VAL A 112 -6.98 -3.90 5.90
C VAL A 112 -5.70 -4.65 5.52
N LYS A 113 -5.78 -5.94 5.17
CA LYS A 113 -4.61 -6.70 4.69
C LYS A 113 -4.17 -6.25 3.30
N VAL A 114 -5.12 -6.00 2.41
CA VAL A 114 -4.85 -5.46 1.07
C VAL A 114 -4.19 -4.08 1.18
N PHE A 115 -4.73 -3.21 2.03
CA PHE A 115 -4.11 -1.92 2.34
C PHE A 115 -2.68 -2.07 2.86
N GLY A 116 -2.44 -2.99 3.81
CA GLY A 116 -1.11 -3.26 4.34
C GLY A 116 -0.12 -3.75 3.29
N ALA A 117 -0.55 -4.64 2.39
CA ALA A 117 0.27 -5.13 1.29
C ALA A 117 0.65 -3.99 0.32
N ILE A 118 -0.32 -3.18 -0.10
CA ILE A 118 -0.08 -2.01 -0.95
C ILE A 118 0.91 -1.05 -0.29
N HIS A 119 0.71 -0.75 1.00
CA HIS A 119 1.59 0.15 1.73
C HIS A 119 3.02 -0.38 1.83
N SER A 120 3.20 -1.68 2.10
CA SER A 120 4.53 -2.31 2.13
C SER A 120 5.23 -2.20 0.77
N THR A 121 4.54 -2.58 -0.32
CA THR A 121 5.09 -2.53 -1.67
C THR A 121 5.54 -1.11 -2.05
N VAL A 122 4.75 -0.09 -1.70
CA VAL A 122 5.10 1.30 -1.98
C VAL A 122 6.36 1.73 -1.22
N ASN A 123 6.46 1.39 0.07
CA ASN A 123 7.63 1.73 0.87
C ASN A 123 8.89 1.03 0.34
N GLU A 124 8.80 -0.26 0.01
CA GLU A 124 9.90 -1.03 -0.57
C GLU A 124 10.38 -0.41 -1.89
N ARG A 125 9.47 -0.02 -2.79
CA ARG A 125 9.82 0.63 -4.06
C ARG A 125 10.43 2.02 -3.88
N MET A 126 9.96 2.80 -2.91
CA MET A 126 10.55 4.10 -2.61
C MET A 126 11.97 3.97 -2.04
N GLU A 127 12.19 3.02 -1.13
CA GLU A 127 13.52 2.75 -0.57
C GLU A 127 14.51 2.26 -1.63
N GLU A 128 14.09 1.36 -2.53
CA GLU A 128 14.90 0.89 -3.65
C GLU A 128 15.29 2.03 -4.58
N SER A 129 14.36 2.91 -4.95
CA SER A 129 14.66 4.06 -5.82
C SER A 129 15.71 5.00 -5.20
N LEU A 130 15.70 5.17 -3.87
CA LEU A 130 16.69 5.98 -3.16
C LEU A 130 18.05 5.28 -3.12
N ASN A 131 18.06 3.97 -2.86
CA ASN A 131 19.29 3.17 -2.83
C ASN A 131 19.95 3.04 -4.22
N GLU A 132 19.18 2.87 -5.29
CA GLU A 132 19.69 2.83 -6.67
C GLU A 132 20.32 4.17 -7.07
N GLN A 133 19.68 5.30 -6.71
CA GLN A 133 20.26 6.63 -6.92
C GLN A 133 21.56 6.79 -6.15
N ALA A 134 21.59 6.41 -4.86
CA ALA A 134 22.80 6.47 -4.05
C ALA A 134 23.94 5.61 -4.63
N ALA A 135 23.62 4.40 -5.14
CA ALA A 135 24.59 3.53 -5.78
C ALA A 135 25.14 4.12 -7.09
N HIS A 136 24.29 4.76 -7.89
CA HIS A 136 24.73 5.46 -9.11
C HIS A 136 25.70 6.61 -8.79
N TYR A 137 25.39 7.42 -7.78
CA TYR A 137 26.28 8.51 -7.35
C TYR A 137 27.62 7.99 -6.82
N LEU A 138 27.63 6.90 -6.05
CA LEU A 138 28.89 6.32 -5.55
C LEU A 138 29.76 5.77 -6.68
N ALA A 139 29.16 5.17 -7.72
CA ALA A 139 29.89 4.72 -8.90
C ALA A 139 30.48 5.89 -9.71
N GLU A 140 29.75 7.00 -9.86
CA GLU A 140 30.27 8.21 -10.52
C GLU A 140 31.44 8.84 -9.75
N VAL A 141 31.47 8.74 -8.43
CA VAL A 141 32.58 9.24 -7.59
C VAL A 141 33.81 8.34 -7.65
N GLU A 142 33.66 7.02 -7.77
CA GLU A 142 34.78 6.09 -7.97
C GLU A 142 35.39 6.21 -9.39
N ASP A 143 34.57 6.47 -10.41
CA ASP A 143 35.04 6.68 -11.79
C ASP A 143 35.56 8.12 -12.06
N ALA A 144 35.38 9.06 -11.12
CA ALA A 144 35.98 10.38 -11.18
C ALA A 144 37.50 10.26 -10.89
N GLN A 145 38.33 10.31 -11.93
CA GLN A 145 39.78 10.48 -11.76
C GLN A 145 40.07 11.72 -10.90
N PRO A 146 41.06 11.69 -9.98
CA PRO A 146 41.47 12.87 -9.25
C PRO A 146 41.87 13.95 -10.26
N GLU A 147 41.37 15.18 -10.07
CA GLU A 147 41.87 16.32 -10.83
C GLU A 147 43.41 16.35 -10.72
N PRO A 148 44.15 16.49 -11.83
CA PRO A 148 45.59 16.58 -11.76
C PRO A 148 45.95 17.78 -10.90
N ASP A 149 46.74 17.53 -9.85
CA ASP A 149 47.27 18.57 -8.95
C ASP A 149 47.87 19.68 -9.82
N PRO A 150 47.49 20.95 -9.63
CA PRO A 150 48.14 22.05 -10.33
C PRO A 150 49.59 22.14 -9.82
N GLU A 151 50.52 21.58 -10.58
CA GLU A 151 51.96 21.76 -10.33
C GLU A 151 52.30 23.26 -10.34
N ASP A 152 53.07 23.68 -9.33
CA ASP A 152 53.60 25.03 -9.03
C ASP A 152 54.17 25.80 -10.24
#